data_AF-A0AB34GZT0-F1
#
_entry.id   AF-A0AB34GZT0-F1
#
_cell.length_a   1.000
_cell.length_b   1.000
_cell.length_c   1.000
_cell.angle_alpha   90.00
_cell.angle_beta   90.00
_cell.angle_gamma   90.00
#
_symmetry.space_group_name_H-M   'P 1'
#
loop_
_entity.id
_entity.type
_entity.pdbx_description
1 polymer ?
#
loop_
_entity_poly.entity_id
_entity_poly.type
_entity_poly.pdbx_seq_one_letter_code
_entity_poly.pdbx_strand_id
1 'polypeptide(L)'
;MKNKSYKLARWTCCALLAGSEHLKLGYVSWYHVKDSSCHVILGTQQFKPNEFANQINPHVENTWGILCCVIDTCMKLEEGKYLNLRDPNKQVVRVYSLPDGTFSSDEDDEEEEEEEEEEEEEETEARQ
;
A
#
# COMPACT_ATOMS: atom_id res chain seq x y z
N MET A 1 -13.79 15.65 7.36
CA MET A 1 -12.51 15.00 6.99
C MET A 1 -12.10 15.24 5.52
N LYS A 2 -12.17 16.49 5.05
CA LYS A 2 -12.21 16.81 3.60
C LYS A 2 -10.87 16.68 2.86
N ASN A 3 -9.73 16.88 3.54
CA ASN A 3 -8.42 17.04 2.88
C ASN A 3 -7.62 15.73 2.71
N LYS A 4 -8.01 14.65 3.40
CA LYS A 4 -7.27 13.36 3.41
C LYS A 4 -8.22 12.16 3.30
N SER A 5 -9.38 12.35 2.68
CA SER A 5 -10.44 11.33 2.58
C SER A 5 -9.95 10.01 2.00
N TYR A 6 -9.17 10.03 0.91
CA TYR A 6 -8.61 8.82 0.29
C TYR A 6 -7.70 8.03 1.24
N LYS A 7 -6.79 8.72 1.93
CA LYS A 7 -5.85 8.08 2.88
C LYS A 7 -6.59 7.44 4.05
N LEU A 8 -7.55 8.17 4.62
CA LEU A 8 -8.36 7.67 5.71
C LEU A 8 -9.21 6.48 5.28
N ALA A 9 -9.87 6.56 4.11
CA ALA A 9 -10.64 5.44 3.56
C ALA A 9 -9.77 4.19 3.35
N ARG A 10 -8.56 4.33 2.79
CA ARG A 10 -7.63 3.20 2.60
C ARG A 10 -7.29 2.52 3.93
N TRP A 11 -6.90 3.30 4.94
CA TRP A 11 -6.58 2.76 6.26
C TRP A 11 -7.76 2.05 6.91
N THR A 12 -8.97 2.64 6.80
CA THR A 12 -10.19 2.02 7.31
C THR A 12 -10.51 0.71 6.60
N CYS A 13 -10.42 0.66 5.27
CA CYS A 13 -10.65 -0.57 4.51
C CYS A 13 -9.66 -1.67 4.92
N CYS A 14 -8.36 -1.35 5.06
CA CYS A 14 -7.37 -2.31 5.54
C CYS A 14 -7.70 -2.82 6.97
N ALA A 15 -8.10 -1.93 7.88
CA ALA A 15 -8.47 -2.32 9.25
C ALA A 15 -9.72 -3.20 9.29
N LEU A 16 -10.70 -2.94 8.42
CA LEU A 16 -11.90 -3.77 8.27
C LEU A 16 -11.55 -5.16 7.73
N LEU A 17 -10.71 -5.25 6.69
CA LEU A 17 -10.27 -6.52 6.11
C LEU A 17 -9.43 -7.35 7.10
N ALA A 18 -8.60 -6.69 7.90
CA ALA A 18 -7.81 -7.34 8.95
C ALA A 18 -8.66 -7.79 10.15
N GLY A 19 -9.95 -7.45 10.22
CA GLY A 19 -10.80 -7.78 11.36
C GLY A 19 -10.36 -7.07 12.65
N SER A 20 -9.67 -5.93 12.55
CA SER A 20 -9.17 -5.21 13.71
C SER A 20 -10.31 -4.68 14.57
N GLU A 21 -10.21 -4.86 15.89
CA GLU A 21 -11.22 -4.33 16.81
C GLU A 21 -11.15 -2.80 16.91
N HIS A 22 -9.93 -2.25 16.80
CA HIS A 22 -9.64 -0.85 17.04
C HIS A 22 -8.72 -0.25 15.96
N LEU A 23 -9.03 0.97 15.53
CA LEU A 23 -8.19 1.82 14.72
C LEU A 23 -7.76 3.03 15.56
N LYS A 24 -6.45 3.22 15.74
CA LYS A 24 -5.90 4.35 16.49
C LYS A 24 -5.25 5.35 15.53
N LEU A 25 -5.64 6.62 15.63
CA LEU A 25 -5.10 7.73 14.85
C LEU A 25 -4.25 8.63 15.75
N GLY A 26 -3.00 8.85 15.38
CA GLY A 26 -2.13 9.84 16.01
C GLY A 26 -2.15 11.16 15.25
N TYR A 27 -2.32 12.27 15.97
CA TYR A 27 -2.22 13.62 15.42
C TYR A 27 -0.82 14.15 15.68
N VAL A 28 -0.07 14.38 14.60
CA VAL A 28 1.31 14.87 14.64
C VAL A 28 1.38 16.19 13.88
N SER A 29 2.14 17.15 14.42
CA SER A 29 2.42 18.44 13.81
C SER A 29 3.92 18.72 13.85
N TRP A 30 4.41 19.59 12.98
CA TRP A 30 5.75 20.17 13.12
C TRP A 30 5.84 21.03 14.36
N TYR A 31 7.00 21.02 15.02
CA TYR A 31 7.30 21.91 16.14
C TYR A 31 7.34 23.36 15.67
N HIS A 32 7.92 23.61 14.49
CA HIS A 32 7.95 24.90 13.84
C HIS A 32 7.40 24.79 12.40
N VAL A 33 6.51 25.70 11.99
CA VAL A 33 5.77 25.58 10.71
C VAL A 33 6.65 25.61 9.44
N LYS A 34 7.91 26.03 9.57
CA LYS A 34 8.88 26.09 8.47
C LYS A 34 9.93 24.98 8.50
N ASP A 35 9.97 24.19 9.57
CA ASP A 35 10.98 23.16 9.78
C ASP A 35 10.29 21.81 9.91
N SER A 36 10.51 20.95 8.91
CA SER A 36 9.93 19.62 8.85
C SER A 36 10.77 18.55 9.56
N SER A 37 11.87 18.92 10.23
CA SER A 37 12.73 17.95 10.93
C SER A 37 12.19 17.60 12.32
N CYS A 38 11.68 18.59 13.05
CA CYS A 38 11.16 18.43 14.40
C CYS A 38 9.64 18.24 14.44
N HIS A 39 9.18 17.15 15.03
CA HIS A 39 7.76 16.80 15.14
C HIS A 39 7.29 16.67 16.59
N VAL A 40 6.02 16.98 16.84
CA VAL A 40 5.36 16.83 18.14
C VAL A 40 4.02 16.10 18.01
N ILE A 41 3.74 15.19 18.95
CA ILE A 41 2.46 14.48 19.03
C ILE A 41 1.48 15.34 19.83
N LEU A 42 0.37 15.71 19.19
CA LEU A 42 -0.69 16.51 19.81
C LEU A 42 -1.72 15.65 20.55
N GLY A 43 -1.86 14.39 20.15
CA GLY A 43 -2.75 13.45 20.81
C GLY A 43 -3.07 12.23 19.95
N THR A 44 -3.83 11.31 20.53
CA THR A 44 -4.30 10.09 19.86
C THR A 44 -5.80 9.93 20.02
N GLN A 45 -6.46 9.38 19.01
CA GLN A 45 -7.87 9.06 19.05
C GLN A 45 -8.10 7.61 18.61
N GLN A 46 -8.96 6.90 19.34
CA GLN A 46 -9.31 5.52 19.07
C GLN A 46 -10.72 5.43 18.52
N PHE A 47 -10.90 4.59 17.50
CA PHE A 47 -12.17 4.32 16.87
C PHE A 47 -12.36 2.82 16.68
N LYS A 48 -13.61 2.37 16.61
CA LYS A 48 -13.93 1.07 16.01
C LYS A 48 -13.98 1.23 14.48
N PRO A 49 -13.33 0.36 13.68
CA PRO A 49 -13.30 0.52 12.22
C PRO A 49 -14.68 0.62 11.57
N ASN A 50 -15.66 -0.17 12.03
CA ASN A 50 -17.04 -0.13 11.52
C ASN A 50 -17.73 1.23 11.75
N GLU A 51 -17.58 1.78 12.97
CA GLU A 51 -18.14 3.09 13.30
C GLU A 51 -17.44 4.21 12.53
N PHE A 52 -16.11 4.10 12.38
CA PHE A 52 -15.32 5.06 11.65
C PHE A 52 -15.68 5.06 10.16
N ALA A 53 -15.87 3.88 9.54
CA ALA A 53 -16.34 3.74 8.18
C ALA A 53 -17.67 4.46 7.94
N ASN A 54 -18.65 4.32 8.85
CA ASN A 54 -19.92 5.04 8.73
C ASN A 54 -19.75 6.58 8.82
N GLN A 55 -18.78 7.08 9.58
CA GLN A 55 -18.50 8.52 9.69
C GLN A 55 -17.79 9.11 8.46
N ILE A 56 -16.90 8.33 7.83
CA ILE A 56 -16.10 8.79 6.68
C ILE A 56 -16.75 8.54 5.32
N ASN A 57 -17.90 7.87 5.30
CA ASN A 57 -18.72 7.56 4.13
C ASN A 57 -18.08 6.71 2.99
N PRO A 58 -17.12 5.78 3.21
CA PRO A 58 -16.97 4.64 2.32
C PRO A 58 -18.10 3.63 2.61
N HIS A 59 -19.08 3.54 1.71
CA HIS A 59 -20.01 2.42 1.72
C HIS A 59 -19.23 1.13 1.43
N VAL A 60 -19.16 0.23 2.42
CA VAL A 60 -18.41 -1.04 2.33
C VAL A 60 -18.94 -1.89 1.17
N GLU A 61 -20.26 -1.93 1.00
CA GLU A 61 -20.92 -2.62 -0.13
C GLU A 61 -20.46 -2.08 -1.48
N ASN A 62 -20.36 -0.74 -1.63
CA ASN A 62 -19.86 -0.12 -2.85
C ASN A 62 -18.38 -0.48 -3.10
N THR A 63 -17.58 -0.58 -2.03
CA THR A 63 -16.16 -0.95 -2.14
C THR A 63 -15.99 -2.37 -2.65
N TRP A 64 -16.79 -3.31 -2.13
CA TRP A 64 -16.84 -4.68 -2.64
C TRP A 64 -17.39 -4.73 -4.07
N GLY A 65 -18.42 -3.96 -4.40
CA GLY A 65 -18.97 -3.89 -5.76
C GLY A 65 -17.94 -3.42 -6.80
N ILE A 66 -17.16 -2.39 -6.48
CA ILE A 66 -16.07 -1.92 -7.34
C ILE A 66 -15.00 -3.00 -7.49
N LEU A 67 -14.64 -3.68 -6.40
CA LEU A 67 -13.65 -4.77 -6.43
C LEU A 67 -14.11 -5.92 -7.35
N CYS A 68 -15.34 -6.39 -7.20
CA CYS A 68 -15.91 -7.43 -8.08
C CYS A 68 -15.87 -6.99 -9.55
N CYS A 69 -16.24 -5.75 -9.87
CA CYS A 69 -16.20 -5.23 -11.24
C CYS A 69 -14.78 -5.27 -11.84
N VAL A 70 -13.76 -4.93 -11.04
CA VAL A 70 -12.36 -5.01 -11.47
C VAL A 70 -11.95 -6.46 -11.70
N ILE A 71 -12.26 -7.37 -10.77
CA ILE A 71 -11.93 -8.80 -10.89
C ILE A 71 -12.63 -9.41 -12.12
N ASP A 72 -13.92 -9.13 -12.33
CA ASP A 72 -14.70 -9.61 -13.48
C ASP A 72 -14.14 -9.09 -14.81
N THR A 73 -13.54 -7.91 -14.80
CA THR A 73 -12.85 -7.37 -15.98
C THR A 73 -11.56 -8.13 -16.22
N CYS A 74 -10.74 -8.35 -15.19
CA CYS A 74 -9.49 -9.09 -15.29
C CYS A 74 -9.70 -10.55 -15.71
N MET A 75 -10.74 -11.22 -15.21
CA MET A 75 -11.08 -12.62 -15.55
C MET A 75 -11.51 -12.82 -17.01
N LYS A 76 -11.84 -11.74 -17.74
CA LYS A 76 -12.18 -11.78 -19.17
C LYS A 76 -10.98 -11.51 -20.08
N LEU A 77 -9.86 -11.07 -19.52
CA LEU A 77 -8.63 -10.80 -20.27
C LEU A 77 -7.83 -12.09 -20.47
N GLU A 78 -6.98 -12.10 -21.49
CA GLU A 78 -6.06 -13.21 -21.75
C GLU A 78 -4.97 -13.27 -20.66
N GLU A 79 -4.35 -14.43 -20.49
CA GLU A 79 -3.25 -14.60 -19.54
C GLU A 79 -2.09 -13.66 -19.90
N GLY A 80 -1.58 -12.92 -18.91
CA GLY A 80 -0.51 -11.95 -19.12
C GLY A 80 -0.35 -10.95 -17.98
N LYS A 81 0.63 -10.05 -18.10
CA LYS A 81 0.87 -8.96 -17.13
C LYS A 81 0.04 -7.73 -17.50
N TYR A 82 -0.64 -7.14 -16.51
CA TYR A 82 -1.47 -5.95 -16.70
C TYR A 82 -1.17 -4.87 -15.65
N LEU A 83 -1.36 -3.60 -16.02
CA LEU A 83 -1.25 -2.45 -15.12
C LEU A 83 -2.59 -1.74 -14.98
N ASN A 84 -3.07 -1.61 -13.74
CA ASN A 84 -4.23 -0.78 -13.41
C ASN A 84 -3.76 0.63 -12.99
N LEU A 85 -4.02 1.62 -13.83
CA LEU A 85 -3.55 2.99 -13.62
C LEU A 85 -4.72 3.97 -13.56
N ARG A 86 -4.74 4.81 -12.52
CA ARG A 86 -5.63 5.96 -12.44
C ARG A 86 -5.03 7.14 -13.21
N ASP A 87 -5.83 7.77 -14.06
CA ASP A 87 -5.44 8.98 -14.78
C ASP A 87 -5.20 10.14 -13.77
N PRO A 88 -4.09 10.88 -13.87
CA PRO A 88 -3.78 11.96 -12.93
C PRO A 88 -4.70 13.18 -13.09
N ASN A 89 -5.21 13.41 -14.30
CA ASN A 89 -6.00 14.60 -14.65
C ASN A 89 -7.49 14.28 -14.78
N LYS A 90 -7.84 13.03 -15.07
CA LYS A 90 -9.22 12.58 -15.27
C LYS A 90 -9.62 11.59 -14.18
N GLN A 91 -10.89 11.62 -13.77
CA GLN A 91 -11.44 10.65 -12.82
C GLN A 91 -11.76 9.32 -13.50
N VAL A 92 -10.75 8.68 -14.09
CA VAL A 92 -10.87 7.39 -14.79
C VAL A 92 -9.72 6.46 -14.42
N VAL A 93 -10.00 5.17 -14.44
CA VAL A 93 -9.01 4.10 -14.25
C VAL A 93 -8.92 3.32 -15.55
N ARG A 94 -7.72 2.95 -15.96
CA ARG A 94 -7.45 2.21 -17.20
C ARG A 94 -6.61 0.97 -16.89
N VAL A 95 -6.86 -0.08 -17.65
CA VAL A 95 -6.08 -1.32 -17.63
C VAL A 95 -5.24 -1.35 -18.90
N TYR A 96 -3.93 -1.57 -18.75
CA TYR A 96 -2.97 -1.69 -19.84
C TYR A 96 -2.40 -3.10 -19.83
N SER A 97 -2.29 -3.75 -20.98
CA SER A 97 -1.47 -4.96 -21.14
C SER A 97 0.00 -4.57 -21.25
N LEU A 98 0.87 -5.36 -20.64
CA LEU A 98 2.31 -5.14 -20.65
C LEU A 98 3.02 -6.26 -21.41
N PRO A 99 4.07 -5.96 -22.18
CA PRO A 99 4.97 -6.98 -22.72
C PRO A 99 5.64 -7.80 -21.61
N ASP A 100 5.99 -9.05 -21.93
CA ASP A 100 6.81 -9.88 -21.07
C ASP A 100 8.16 -9.20 -20.77
N GLY A 101 8.60 -9.26 -19.51
CA GLY A 101 9.84 -8.60 -19.06
C GLY A 101 9.70 -7.17 -18.52
N THR A 102 8.52 -6.53 -18.61
CA THR A 102 8.33 -5.11 -18.20
C THR A 102 8.64 -4.81 -16.71
N PHE A 103 8.53 -5.82 -15.84
CA PHE A 103 8.85 -5.70 -14.40
C PHE A 103 10.02 -6.61 -13.99
N SER A 104 10.76 -7.17 -14.97
CA SER A 104 11.84 -8.14 -14.73
C SER A 104 13.21 -7.48 -14.64
N SER A 105 13.26 -6.18 -14.33
CA SER A 105 14.51 -5.46 -14.10
C SER A 105 14.56 -5.17 -12.60
N ASP A 106 15.58 -5.69 -11.93
CA ASP A 106 16.05 -5.28 -10.60
C ASP A 106 15.44 -6.01 -9.37
N GLU A 107 15.07 -7.29 -9.46
CA GLU A 107 14.86 -8.16 -8.27
C GLU A 107 15.80 -9.38 -8.22
N ASP A 108 16.61 -9.62 -9.26
CA ASP A 108 17.58 -10.75 -9.30
C ASP A 108 18.98 -10.37 -8.76
N ASP A 109 19.22 -9.11 -8.37
CA ASP A 109 20.54 -8.64 -7.88
C ASP A 109 20.69 -8.69 -6.34
N GLU A 110 19.64 -9.02 -5.56
CA GLU A 110 19.73 -9.14 -4.09
C GLU A 110 19.97 -10.58 -3.59
N GLU A 111 19.77 -11.62 -4.43
CA GLU A 111 20.03 -13.02 -4.03
C GLU A 111 21.47 -13.48 -4.34
N GLU A 112 22.19 -12.84 -5.27
CA GLU A 112 23.59 -13.21 -5.59
C GLU A 112 24.63 -12.63 -4.59
N GLU A 113 24.32 -11.55 -3.87
CA GLU A 113 25.26 -10.96 -2.89
C GLU A 113 25.33 -11.75 -1.55
N GLU A 114 24.27 -12.50 -1.16
CA GLU A 114 24.30 -13.31 0.07
C GLU A 114 25.09 -14.63 -0.09
N GLU A 115 25.14 -15.22 -1.30
CA GLU A 115 25.92 -16.45 -1.54
C GLU A 115 27.44 -16.20 -1.64
N GLU A 116 27.88 -15.03 -2.16
CA GLU A 116 29.31 -14.69 -2.22
C GLU A 116 29.91 -14.38 -0.84
N GLU A 117 29.14 -13.82 0.10
CA GLU A 117 29.62 -13.56 1.47
C GLU A 117 29.77 -14.87 2.29
N GLU A 118 28.89 -15.86 2.12
CA GLU A 118 29.03 -17.16 2.80
C GLU A 118 30.25 -17.97 2.29
N GLU A 119 30.56 -17.92 0.98
CA GLU A 119 31.73 -18.62 0.43
C GLU A 119 33.07 -17.99 0.87
N GLU A 120 33.16 -16.65 1.01
CA GLU A 120 34.37 -16.00 1.54
C GLU A 120 34.58 -16.27 3.04
N GLU A 121 33.51 -16.34 3.85
CA GLU A 121 33.61 -16.69 5.27
C GLU A 121 34.08 -18.15 5.46
N GLU A 122 33.57 -19.12 4.68
CA GLU A 122 34.03 -20.50 4.75
C GLU A 122 35.49 -20.67 4.28
N GLU A 123 35.94 -19.95 3.24
CA GLU A 123 37.33 -20.04 2.75
C GLU A 123 38.33 -19.39 3.72
N THR A 124 37.90 -18.38 4.48
CA THR A 124 38.74 -17.72 5.50
C THR A 124 38.84 -18.51 6.81
N GLU A 125 37.78 -19.18 7.24
CA GLU A 125 37.82 -20.09 8.41
C GLU A 125 38.62 -21.36 8.13
N ALA A 126 38.56 -21.92 6.91
CA ALA A 126 39.32 -23.12 6.53
C ALA A 126 40.85 -22.90 6.44
N ARG A 127 41.31 -21.65 6.44
CA ARG A 127 42.73 -21.26 6.36
C ARG A 127 43.38 -20.90 7.71
N GLN A 128 42.65 -20.95 8.83
CA GLN A 128 43.21 -20.82 10.19
C GLN A 128 43.42 -22.18 10.86
#